data_AF-A0A938SE43-F1
#
_entry.id   AF-A0A938SE43-F1
#
_cell.length_a   1.000
_cell.length_b   1.000
_cell.length_c   1.000
_cell.angle_alpha   90.00
_cell.angle_beta   90.00
_cell.angle_gamma   90.00
#
_symmetry.space_group_name_H-M   'P 1'
#
loop_
_entity.id
_entity.type
_entity.pdbx_description
1 polymer ?
#
loop_
_entity_poly.entity_id
_entity_poly.type
_entity_poly.pdbx_seq_one_letter_code
_entity_poly.pdbx_strand_id
1 'polypeptide(L)'
;MTSQAIVFAQMTDLHVGDAWNPQEALFNLQWALGEIAGIAPKPSLILVTADIACAGRARELEVYAEAVKSSAVPLYALPANHDLWGEKDTQAWERLVGPLRQRVDAGGLSFVLWDDIQRRDDGKGWKALMRPAQREWLEGAFKESRQPFVVAQHCPPLLVNGNYHDQWRDSNADELLDLLAQNNALAMVTGHWHRNGEWTARRVRVINTAALCGWQYNGIPPHYCFPTRAGYRLFHWDGGQLRTFWRDGSYWQSPAPPVQVAIVRLGDAHAGGPRPQVRPALVTAPVTLNVATYASQTAITQVEWSLSQGDWRPMRRVFDGPWCEWEDILDPAQFRATGSHVLVVRATTNKVAAYDAVPVELAERECFVLQAAAVAGRETVFELFYPPR
;
A
#
# COMPACT_ATOMS: atom_id res chain seq x y z
N MET A 1 -4.81 16.96 -26.18
CA MET A 1 -3.41 16.77 -25.72
C MET A 1 -3.42 15.53 -24.86
N THR A 2 -2.77 14.44 -25.28
CA THR A 2 -2.60 13.26 -24.42
C THR A 2 -1.72 13.67 -23.25
N SER A 3 -2.27 13.73 -22.04
CA SER A 3 -1.47 14.01 -20.84
C SER A 3 -0.36 12.95 -20.75
N GLN A 4 0.90 13.38 -20.60
CA GLN A 4 1.98 12.45 -20.29
C GLN A 4 1.65 11.69 -19.01
N ALA A 5 2.02 10.41 -18.97
CA ALA A 5 1.82 9.61 -17.77
C ALA A 5 2.61 10.19 -16.59
N ILE A 6 2.01 10.17 -15.40
CA ILE A 6 2.65 10.59 -14.15
C ILE A 6 2.98 9.38 -13.29
N VAL A 7 4.17 9.40 -12.71
CA VAL A 7 4.58 8.49 -11.64
C VAL A 7 4.65 9.28 -10.35
N PHE A 8 4.13 8.73 -9.26
CA PHE A 8 4.26 9.27 -7.92
C PHE A 8 4.44 8.13 -6.91
N ALA A 9 4.95 8.45 -5.73
CA ALA A 9 5.15 7.48 -4.66
C ALA A 9 4.29 7.81 -3.43
N GLN A 10 4.09 6.81 -2.57
CA GLN A 10 3.48 6.96 -1.24
C GLN A 10 4.35 6.24 -0.21
N MET A 11 4.67 6.93 0.87
CA MET A 11 5.21 6.37 2.10
C MET A 11 4.19 6.57 3.23
N THR A 12 4.18 5.68 4.21
CA THR A 12 3.24 5.73 5.33
C THR A 12 3.84 5.04 6.54
N ASP A 13 3.37 5.40 7.74
CA ASP A 13 3.76 4.74 8.99
C ASP A 13 5.30 4.69 9.12
N LEU A 14 5.94 5.86 9.00
CA LEU A 14 7.40 6.00 9.02
C LEU A 14 7.95 5.75 10.42
N HIS A 15 7.24 6.23 11.44
CA HIS A 15 7.58 6.03 12.84
C HIS A 15 9.04 6.38 13.21
N VAL A 16 9.58 7.45 12.63
CA VAL A 16 10.91 7.97 12.99
C VAL A 16 10.88 8.66 14.35
N GLY A 17 12.04 8.82 14.98
CA GLY A 17 12.18 9.48 16.28
C GLY A 17 12.75 8.55 17.35
N ASP A 18 12.10 8.47 18.51
CA ASP A 18 12.67 7.80 19.70
C ASP A 18 11.98 6.48 20.05
N ALA A 19 11.41 5.81 19.07
CA ALA A 19 10.46 4.73 19.29
C ALA A 19 11.05 3.32 19.11
N TRP A 20 10.24 2.40 18.58
CA TRP A 20 10.63 1.04 18.27
C TRP A 20 11.54 1.06 17.04
N ASN A 21 12.76 0.54 17.17
CA ASN A 21 13.74 0.44 16.08
C ASN A 21 13.95 1.77 15.32
N PRO A 22 14.28 2.88 16.02
CA PRO A 22 14.29 4.21 15.42
C PRO A 22 15.41 4.39 14.38
N GLN A 23 16.51 3.64 14.54
CA GLN A 23 17.61 3.64 13.60
C GLN A 23 17.19 2.95 12.29
N GLU A 24 16.48 1.82 12.37
CA GLU A 24 15.93 1.15 11.20
C GLU A 24 14.87 2.01 10.50
N ALA A 25 13.97 2.67 11.25
CA ALA A 25 12.97 3.57 10.68
C ALA A 25 13.61 4.71 9.88
N LEU A 26 14.63 5.38 10.45
CA LEU A 26 15.36 6.43 9.76
C LEU A 26 16.15 5.91 8.55
N PHE A 27 16.80 4.75 8.68
CA PHE A 27 17.49 4.08 7.58
C PHE A 27 16.54 3.77 6.43
N ASN A 28 15.35 3.22 6.72
CA ASN A 28 14.34 2.90 5.70
C ASN A 28 13.82 4.17 5.01
N LEU A 29 13.63 5.27 5.75
CA LEU A 29 13.28 6.57 5.17
C LEU A 29 14.35 7.06 4.19
N GLN A 30 15.62 7.07 4.61
CA GLN A 30 16.73 7.50 3.76
C GLN A 30 16.90 6.60 2.53
N TRP A 31 16.75 5.29 2.70
CA TRP A 31 16.76 4.32 1.61
C TRP A 31 15.62 4.60 0.61
N ALA A 32 14.39 4.79 1.08
CA ALA A 32 13.24 5.03 0.22
C ALA A 32 13.40 6.35 -0.56
N LEU A 33 13.83 7.43 0.09
CA LEU A 33 14.12 8.71 -0.58
C LEU A 33 15.16 8.56 -1.69
N GLY A 34 16.24 7.83 -1.42
CA GLY A 34 17.30 7.56 -2.40
C GLY A 34 16.83 6.67 -3.56
N GLU A 35 16.09 5.61 -3.27
CA GLU A 35 15.58 4.69 -4.29
C GLU A 35 14.54 5.38 -5.19
N ILE A 36 13.57 6.08 -4.59
CA ILE A 36 12.53 6.83 -5.31
C ILE A 36 13.16 7.86 -6.27
N ALA A 37 14.19 8.58 -5.82
CA ALA A 37 14.89 9.57 -6.66
C ALA A 37 15.58 8.96 -7.89
N GLY A 38 15.93 7.66 -7.84
CA GLY A 38 16.60 6.92 -8.90
C GLY A 38 15.67 6.20 -9.89
N ILE A 39 14.36 6.16 -9.63
CA ILE A 39 13.39 5.50 -10.50
C ILE A 39 13.23 6.25 -11.83
N ALA A 40 13.01 5.50 -12.92
CA ALA A 40 12.77 6.04 -14.25
C ALA A 40 11.38 5.61 -14.80
N PRO A 41 10.54 6.55 -15.27
CA PRO A 41 10.67 8.00 -15.08
C PRO A 41 10.62 8.39 -13.60
N LYS A 42 11.30 9.50 -13.26
CA LYS A 42 11.38 9.99 -11.88
C LYS A 42 9.98 10.31 -11.35
N PRO A 43 9.61 9.81 -10.16
CA PRO A 43 8.37 10.18 -9.49
C PRO A 43 8.28 11.70 -9.32
N SER A 44 7.12 12.27 -9.63
CA SER A 44 6.88 13.73 -9.60
C SER A 44 6.69 14.26 -8.18
N LEU A 45 6.19 13.42 -7.28
CA LEU A 45 5.99 13.72 -5.86
C LEU A 45 5.97 12.45 -5.02
N ILE A 46 6.10 12.61 -3.71
CA ILE A 46 5.89 11.58 -2.70
C ILE A 46 4.77 12.05 -1.76
N LEU A 47 3.74 11.23 -1.60
CA LEU A 47 2.74 11.39 -0.56
C LEU A 47 3.22 10.71 0.72
N VAL A 48 3.11 11.40 1.85
CA VAL A 48 3.39 10.84 3.18
C VAL A 48 2.08 10.77 3.96
N THR A 49 1.46 9.60 4.01
CA THR A 49 0.13 9.39 4.60
C THR A 49 0.19 9.12 6.11
N ALA A 50 0.89 10.02 6.81
CA ALA A 50 0.96 10.12 8.26
C ALA A 50 1.68 8.99 9.02
N ASP A 51 1.56 9.07 10.35
CA ASP A 51 2.34 8.35 11.36
C ASP A 51 3.83 8.48 11.08
N ILE A 52 4.24 9.74 10.90
CA ILE A 52 5.63 10.14 10.73
C ILE A 52 6.39 9.91 12.04
N ALA A 53 5.84 10.42 13.14
CA ALA A 53 6.37 10.24 14.48
C ALA A 53 5.65 9.09 15.21
N CYS A 54 6.17 8.67 16.36
CA CYS A 54 5.50 7.68 17.20
C CYS A 54 4.75 8.29 18.38
N ALA A 55 5.29 9.33 18.98
CA ALA A 55 4.65 10.01 20.09
C ALA A 55 4.29 11.45 19.77
N GLY A 56 4.50 11.91 18.52
CA GLY A 56 4.11 13.24 18.06
C GLY A 56 4.83 14.36 18.79
N ARG A 57 6.02 14.11 19.32
CA ARG A 57 6.84 15.13 19.98
C ARG A 57 7.56 15.95 18.94
N ALA A 58 7.72 17.25 19.19
CA ALA A 58 8.43 18.15 18.25
C ALA A 58 9.79 17.60 17.78
N ARG A 59 10.58 17.01 18.68
CA ARG A 59 11.88 16.41 18.36
C ARG A 59 11.83 15.22 17.38
N GLU A 60 10.75 14.44 17.40
CA GLU A 60 10.57 13.34 16.44
C GLU A 60 10.24 13.88 15.05
N LEU A 61 9.43 14.95 15.00
CA LEU A 61 9.12 15.67 13.76
C LEU A 61 10.35 16.39 13.19
N GLU A 62 11.26 16.88 14.05
CA GLU A 62 12.56 17.44 13.63
C GLU A 62 13.45 16.40 12.94
N VAL A 63 13.47 15.15 13.42
CA VAL A 63 14.20 14.05 12.78
C VAL A 63 13.68 13.82 11.36
N TYR A 64 12.36 13.79 11.18
CA TYR A 64 11.75 13.70 9.86
C TYR A 64 12.12 14.90 8.98
N ALA A 65 11.92 16.12 9.49
CA ALA A 65 12.15 17.36 8.74
C ALA A 65 13.59 17.44 8.22
N GLU A 66 14.58 17.07 9.03
CA GLU A 66 15.98 17.05 8.61
C GLU A 66 16.25 15.93 7.59
N ALA A 67 15.67 14.74 7.79
CA ALA A 67 15.86 13.61 6.87
C ALA A 67 15.32 13.89 5.45
N VAL A 68 14.20 14.59 5.33
CA VAL A 68 13.55 14.86 4.03
C VAL A 68 14.04 16.13 3.33
N LYS A 69 14.79 16.99 4.03
CA LYS A 69 15.28 18.29 3.54
C LYS A 69 16.07 18.21 2.23
N SER A 70 16.79 17.12 2.02
CA SER A 70 17.62 16.88 0.83
C SER A 70 16.94 16.01 -0.23
N SER A 71 15.64 15.70 -0.07
CA SER A 71 14.91 14.89 -1.03
C SER A 71 14.93 15.50 -2.43
N ALA A 72 15.24 14.69 -3.44
CA ALA A 72 15.22 15.10 -4.84
C ALA A 72 13.80 15.13 -5.44
N VAL A 73 12.80 14.63 -4.71
CA VAL A 73 11.39 14.59 -5.11
C VAL A 73 10.56 15.31 -4.04
N PRO A 74 9.65 16.22 -4.39
CA PRO A 74 8.86 16.96 -3.40
C PRO A 74 7.94 16.02 -2.60
N LEU A 75 7.86 16.27 -1.28
CA LEU A 75 7.01 15.51 -0.37
C LEU A 75 5.81 16.34 0.07
N TYR A 76 4.66 15.69 0.18
CA TYR A 76 3.44 16.26 0.74
C TYR A 76 2.92 15.32 1.81
N ALA A 77 2.82 15.83 3.04
CA ALA A 77 2.45 15.04 4.21
C ALA A 77 1.08 15.46 4.77
N LEU A 78 0.41 14.51 5.43
CA LEU A 78 -0.73 14.75 6.31
C LEU A 78 -0.45 14.14 7.69
N PRO A 79 -1.01 14.69 8.78
CA PRO A 79 -0.84 14.14 10.12
C PRO A 79 -1.90 13.12 10.48
N ALA A 80 -1.57 12.27 11.46
CA ALA A 80 -2.53 11.37 12.09
C ALA A 80 -2.37 11.29 13.62
N ASN A 81 -2.86 10.21 14.22
CA ASN A 81 -2.94 10.03 15.66
C ASN A 81 -1.57 10.00 16.33
N HIS A 82 -0.56 9.36 15.74
CA HIS A 82 0.76 9.37 16.36
C HIS A 82 1.45 10.73 16.23
N ASP A 83 1.25 11.45 15.12
CA ASP A 83 1.87 12.75 14.87
C ASP A 83 1.35 13.86 15.79
N LEU A 84 0.09 13.76 16.21
CA LEU A 84 -0.61 14.76 17.01
C LEU A 84 -0.82 14.30 18.47
N TRP A 85 -0.15 13.22 18.89
CA TRP A 85 -0.32 12.66 20.23
C TRP A 85 0.35 13.50 21.32
N GLY A 86 1.63 13.85 21.11
CA GLY A 86 2.53 14.34 22.16
C GLY A 86 2.40 15.80 22.50
N GLU A 87 2.09 16.63 21.50
CA GLU A 87 1.80 18.05 21.69
C GLU A 87 0.30 18.29 21.93
N LYS A 88 -0.02 19.41 22.57
CA LYS A 88 -1.42 19.76 22.88
C LYS A 88 -2.21 20.27 21.67
N ASP A 89 -1.49 20.80 20.69
CA ASP A 89 -2.03 21.39 19.48
C ASP A 89 -1.21 20.97 18.26
N THR A 90 -1.56 21.52 17.09
CA THR A 90 -0.95 21.20 15.81
C THR A 90 0.28 22.06 15.47
N GLN A 91 0.69 22.99 16.32
CA GLN A 91 1.69 24.01 15.97
C GLN A 91 3.05 23.41 15.64
N ALA A 92 3.47 22.35 16.33
CA ALA A 92 4.73 21.67 16.05
C ALA A 92 4.70 21.03 14.66
N TRP A 93 3.60 20.35 14.31
CA TRP A 93 3.39 19.79 12.98
C TRP A 93 3.41 20.87 11.90
N GLU A 94 2.62 21.93 12.07
CA GLU A 94 2.47 22.99 11.06
C GLU A 94 3.79 23.73 10.81
N ARG A 95 4.61 23.90 11.86
CA ARG A 95 5.92 24.53 11.75
C ARG A 95 6.99 23.64 11.12
N LEU A 96 7.01 22.34 11.44
CA LEU A 96 8.11 21.44 11.09
C LEU A 96 7.84 20.60 9.85
N VAL A 97 6.57 20.29 9.56
CA VAL A 97 6.17 19.35 8.51
C VAL A 97 5.35 20.06 7.43
N GLY A 98 4.26 20.74 7.80
CA GLY A 98 3.42 21.45 6.82
C GLY A 98 1.95 21.53 7.23
N PRO A 99 1.06 21.95 6.32
CA PRO A 99 -0.35 22.13 6.64
C PRO A 99 -1.05 20.80 6.98
N LEU A 100 -2.12 20.86 7.76
CA LEU A 100 -2.96 19.68 8.09
C LEU A 100 -3.71 19.15 6.85
N ARG A 101 -4.02 20.04 5.91
CA ARG A 101 -4.78 19.76 4.69
C ARG A 101 -4.15 20.53 3.54
N GLN A 102 -4.03 19.88 2.40
CA GLN A 102 -3.45 20.51 1.23
C GLN A 102 -3.92 19.85 -0.06
N ARG A 103 -3.97 20.65 -1.13
CA ARG A 103 -4.17 20.18 -2.49
C ARG A 103 -2.94 20.49 -3.32
N VAL A 104 -2.56 19.55 -4.16
CA VAL A 104 -1.46 19.69 -5.11
C VAL A 104 -1.92 19.16 -6.46
N ASP A 105 -1.68 19.92 -7.53
CA ASP A 105 -1.94 19.43 -8.89
C ASP A 105 -0.62 19.05 -9.55
N ALA A 106 -0.54 17.84 -10.10
CA ALA A 106 0.64 17.38 -10.84
C ALA A 106 0.25 16.32 -11.87
N GLY A 107 0.81 16.43 -13.09
CA GLY A 107 0.69 15.39 -14.12
C GLY A 107 -0.75 14.99 -14.49
N GLY A 108 -1.69 15.94 -14.45
CA GLY A 108 -3.10 15.70 -14.78
C GLY A 108 -3.91 15.03 -13.66
N LEU A 109 -3.37 14.98 -12.43
CA LEU A 109 -4.06 14.58 -11.22
C LEU A 109 -4.08 15.72 -10.20
N SER A 110 -5.16 15.77 -9.43
CA SER A 110 -5.24 16.56 -8.19
C SER A 110 -5.11 15.66 -6.97
N PHE A 111 -4.09 15.89 -6.17
CA PHE A 111 -3.83 15.18 -4.92
C PHE A 111 -4.44 15.97 -3.77
N VAL A 112 -5.30 15.33 -2.99
CA VAL A 112 -5.98 15.96 -1.84
C VAL A 112 -5.58 15.20 -0.58
N LEU A 113 -4.83 15.86 0.29
CA LEU A 113 -4.35 15.32 1.56
C LEU A 113 -5.10 16.00 2.71
N TRP A 114 -5.59 15.22 3.68
CA TRP A 114 -6.37 15.77 4.79
C TRP A 114 -6.23 14.95 6.09
N ASP A 115 -6.45 15.61 7.23
CA ASP A 115 -6.48 15.02 8.57
C ASP A 115 -7.80 14.29 8.84
N ASP A 116 -7.84 12.98 8.57
CA ASP A 116 -9.06 12.18 8.71
C ASP A 116 -9.36 11.72 10.14
N ILE A 117 -8.39 11.89 11.06
CA ILE A 117 -8.47 11.41 12.43
C ILE A 117 -8.53 12.55 13.45
N GLN A 118 -9.46 12.41 14.41
CA GLN A 118 -9.79 13.45 15.37
C GLN A 118 -9.61 12.92 16.80
N ARG A 119 -9.02 13.75 17.68
CA ARG A 119 -8.94 13.43 19.10
C ARG A 119 -10.35 13.35 19.69
N ARG A 120 -10.62 12.29 20.45
CA ARG A 120 -11.90 12.10 21.12
C ARG A 120 -12.08 13.12 22.24
N ASP A 121 -13.31 13.56 22.46
CA ASP A 121 -13.65 14.54 23.50
C ASP A 121 -13.35 14.03 24.93
N ASP A 122 -13.38 12.71 25.12
CA ASP A 122 -12.99 12.05 26.37
C ASP A 122 -11.46 12.04 26.63
N GLY A 123 -10.66 12.48 25.65
CA GLY A 123 -9.20 12.47 25.68
C GLY A 123 -8.56 11.09 25.64
N LYS A 124 -9.35 10.00 25.53
CA LYS A 124 -8.90 8.60 25.67
C LYS A 124 -8.56 7.93 24.34
N GLY A 125 -8.37 8.71 23.28
CA GLY A 125 -7.89 8.19 22.01
C GLY A 125 -8.34 9.05 20.84
N TRP A 126 -8.41 8.39 19.68
CA TRP A 126 -8.72 9.01 18.41
C TRP A 126 -9.86 8.29 17.73
N LYS A 127 -10.44 8.96 16.73
CA LYS A 127 -11.49 8.40 15.88
C LYS A 127 -11.43 9.05 14.52
N ALA A 128 -11.54 8.25 13.46
CA ALA A 128 -11.67 8.79 12.13
C ALA A 128 -13.06 9.41 11.97
N LEU A 129 -13.10 10.68 11.58
CA LEU A 129 -14.33 11.47 11.52
C LEU A 129 -14.15 12.70 10.63
N MET A 130 -15.00 12.83 9.61
CA MET A 130 -15.07 14.04 8.81
C MET A 130 -15.95 15.08 9.52
N ARG A 131 -15.35 16.01 10.25
CA ARG A 131 -16.10 17.12 10.87
C ARG A 131 -16.54 18.15 9.81
N PRO A 132 -17.51 19.05 10.12
CA PRO A 132 -18.04 20.01 9.16
C PRO A 132 -16.97 20.87 8.46
N ALA A 133 -15.94 21.32 9.18
CA ALA A 133 -14.86 22.11 8.62
C ALA A 133 -13.99 21.32 7.61
N GLN A 134 -13.72 20.04 7.88
CA GLN A 134 -13.03 19.14 6.95
C GLN A 134 -13.88 18.92 5.70
N ARG A 135 -15.20 18.71 5.87
CA ARG A 135 -16.13 18.56 4.74
C ARG A 135 -16.15 19.79 3.84
N GLU A 136 -16.33 20.98 4.42
CA GLU A 136 -16.33 22.25 3.67
C GLU A 136 -15.01 22.45 2.90
N TRP A 137 -13.88 22.16 3.54
CA TRP A 137 -12.57 22.23 2.90
C TRP A 137 -12.43 21.24 1.73
N LEU A 138 -12.84 19.98 1.91
CA LEU A 138 -12.83 18.96 0.85
C LEU A 138 -13.72 19.37 -0.33
N GLU A 139 -14.94 19.85 -0.07
CA GLU A 139 -15.86 20.36 -1.09
C GLU A 139 -15.25 21.54 -1.87
N GLY A 140 -14.54 22.44 -1.19
CA GLY A 140 -13.76 23.52 -1.83
C GLY A 140 -12.65 22.97 -2.73
N ALA A 141 -11.82 22.08 -2.19
CA ALA A 141 -10.71 21.46 -2.91
C ALA A 141 -11.17 20.75 -4.19
N PHE A 142 -12.33 20.07 -4.15
CA PHE A 142 -12.90 19.39 -5.30
C PHE A 142 -13.46 20.35 -6.36
N LYS A 143 -14.10 21.46 -5.94
CA LYS A 143 -14.65 22.46 -6.88
C LYS A 143 -13.58 23.18 -7.68
N GLU A 144 -12.41 23.36 -7.10
CA GLU A 144 -11.30 24.09 -7.71
C GLU A 144 -10.52 23.25 -8.75
N SER A 145 -10.83 21.96 -8.95
CA SER A 145 -10.21 21.14 -10.00
C SER A 145 -11.24 20.53 -10.93
N ARG A 146 -10.79 20.28 -12.15
CA ARG A 146 -11.50 19.42 -13.12
C ARG A 146 -10.75 18.11 -13.38
N GLN A 147 -9.59 17.94 -12.76
CA GLN A 147 -8.77 16.73 -12.88
C GLN A 147 -9.33 15.62 -11.97
N PRO A 148 -9.11 14.35 -12.32
CA PRO A 148 -9.39 13.25 -11.40
C PRO A 148 -8.56 13.36 -10.12
N PHE A 149 -9.11 12.89 -9.00
CA PHE A 149 -8.47 13.04 -7.70
C PHE A 149 -7.82 11.75 -7.19
N VAL A 150 -6.66 11.91 -6.54
CA VAL A 150 -6.12 10.91 -5.60
C VAL A 150 -6.26 11.52 -4.21
N VAL A 151 -7.07 10.89 -3.36
CA VAL A 151 -7.34 11.38 -2.00
C VAL A 151 -6.45 10.61 -1.04
N ALA A 152 -5.56 11.30 -0.34
CA ALA A 152 -4.68 10.71 0.65
C ALA A 152 -5.23 11.00 2.06
N GLN A 153 -5.31 9.95 2.87
CA GLN A 153 -5.67 10.04 4.28
C GLN A 153 -4.96 8.93 5.04
N HIS A 154 -5.03 8.91 6.37
CA HIS A 154 -4.33 7.90 7.14
C HIS A 154 -5.17 6.62 7.33
N CYS A 155 -6.38 6.73 7.87
CA CYS A 155 -7.17 5.59 8.29
C CYS A 155 -7.96 4.98 7.11
N PRO A 156 -7.80 3.69 6.81
CA PRO A 156 -8.57 2.99 5.78
C PRO A 156 -10.03 2.68 6.19
N PRO A 157 -11.04 3.01 5.37
CA PRO A 157 -12.41 2.56 5.58
C PRO A 157 -12.64 1.16 4.99
N LEU A 158 -13.00 0.19 5.84
CA LEU A 158 -13.44 -1.15 5.42
C LEU A 158 -14.77 -1.49 6.06
N LEU A 159 -15.79 -1.72 5.24
CA LEU A 159 -17.12 -2.12 5.70
C LEU A 159 -17.12 -3.62 6.03
N VAL A 160 -17.47 -3.96 7.27
CA VAL A 160 -17.57 -5.33 7.77
C VAL A 160 -18.90 -5.48 8.52
N ASN A 161 -19.78 -6.35 8.03
CA ASN A 161 -21.08 -6.65 8.66
C ASN A 161 -21.93 -5.41 8.99
N GLY A 162 -21.98 -4.44 8.08
CA GLY A 162 -22.81 -3.23 8.23
C GLY A 162 -22.20 -2.12 9.10
N ASN A 163 -20.95 -2.25 9.56
CA ASN A 163 -20.22 -1.18 10.24
C ASN A 163 -18.78 -1.11 9.72
N TYR A 164 -18.12 0.03 9.88
CA TYR A 164 -16.74 0.18 9.48
C TYR A 164 -15.79 -0.39 10.53
N HIS A 165 -14.71 -1.01 10.05
CA HIS A 165 -13.63 -1.54 10.88
C HIS A 165 -12.79 -0.40 11.48
N ASP A 166 -12.18 -0.67 12.65
CA ASP A 166 -11.18 0.19 13.29
C ASP A 166 -11.64 1.66 13.53
N GLN A 167 -10.84 2.65 13.16
CA GLN A 167 -11.05 4.07 13.47
C GLN A 167 -12.33 4.66 12.88
N TRP A 168 -12.83 4.09 11.79
CA TRP A 168 -14.07 4.52 11.14
C TRP A 168 -15.33 3.88 11.76
N ARG A 169 -15.20 3.02 12.79
CA ARG A 169 -16.36 2.43 13.46
C ARG A 169 -17.30 3.49 14.04
N ASP A 170 -18.61 3.33 13.80
CA ASP A 170 -19.68 4.22 14.30
C ASP A 170 -19.45 5.70 13.91
N SER A 171 -18.94 5.95 12.69
CA SER A 171 -18.58 7.29 12.18
C SER A 171 -19.41 7.68 10.96
N ASN A 172 -19.04 8.79 10.31
CA ASN A 172 -19.63 9.25 9.04
C ASN A 172 -18.81 8.87 7.79
N ALA A 173 -18.13 7.71 7.80
CA ALA A 173 -17.37 7.21 6.65
C ALA A 173 -18.20 7.14 5.35
N ASP A 174 -19.50 6.81 5.44
CA ASP A 174 -20.40 6.80 4.29
C ASP A 174 -20.52 8.17 3.61
N GLU A 175 -20.60 9.26 4.40
CA GLU A 175 -20.68 10.62 3.87
C GLU A 175 -19.41 11.00 3.11
N LEU A 176 -18.24 10.65 3.67
CA LEU A 176 -16.96 10.84 3.01
C LEU A 176 -16.91 10.07 1.68
N LEU A 177 -17.22 8.77 1.71
CA LEU A 177 -17.13 7.93 0.52
C LEU A 177 -18.09 8.37 -0.58
N ASP A 178 -19.28 8.86 -0.22
CA ASP A 178 -20.21 9.44 -1.18
C ASP A 178 -19.71 10.78 -1.75
N LEU A 179 -19.11 11.64 -0.92
CA LEU A 179 -18.47 12.87 -1.39
C LEU A 179 -17.34 12.57 -2.39
N LEU A 180 -16.48 11.58 -2.10
CA LEU A 180 -15.38 11.20 -2.99
C LEU A 180 -15.88 10.60 -4.31
N ALA A 181 -16.88 9.72 -4.24
CA ALA A 181 -17.47 9.10 -5.43
C ALA A 181 -18.14 10.13 -6.36
N GLN A 182 -18.75 11.18 -5.81
CA GLN A 182 -19.38 12.25 -6.59
C GLN A 182 -18.39 13.19 -7.28
N ASN A 183 -17.14 13.24 -6.81
CA ASN A 183 -16.13 14.19 -7.28
C ASN A 183 -15.00 13.52 -8.08
N ASN A 184 -15.24 12.37 -8.71
CA ASN A 184 -14.25 11.68 -9.57
C ASN A 184 -12.94 11.30 -8.85
N ALA A 185 -13.02 10.85 -7.59
CA ALA A 185 -11.87 10.25 -6.93
C ALA A 185 -11.51 8.91 -7.62
N LEU A 186 -10.29 8.83 -8.16
CA LEU A 186 -9.74 7.60 -8.75
C LEU A 186 -9.45 6.54 -7.69
N ALA A 187 -8.89 6.99 -6.57
CA ALA A 187 -8.59 6.16 -5.43
C ALA A 187 -8.44 7.01 -4.16
N MET A 188 -8.71 6.37 -3.03
CA MET A 188 -8.26 6.77 -1.71
C MET A 188 -7.00 5.98 -1.37
N VAL A 189 -5.91 6.66 -1.04
CA VAL A 189 -4.64 6.04 -0.62
C VAL A 189 -4.45 6.20 0.89
N THR A 190 -4.13 5.10 1.58
CA THR A 190 -4.19 5.01 3.05
C THR A 190 -3.00 4.26 3.64
N GLY A 191 -2.87 4.35 4.98
CA GLY A 191 -1.82 3.75 5.80
C GLY A 191 -2.39 3.00 7.00
N HIS A 192 -1.89 3.31 8.20
CA HIS A 192 -2.42 2.92 9.52
C HIS A 192 -2.33 1.43 9.88
N TRP A 193 -2.68 0.54 8.97
CA TRP A 193 -2.71 -0.91 9.24
C TRP A 193 -1.37 -1.59 9.05
N HIS A 194 -0.36 -0.90 8.50
CA HIS A 194 0.94 -1.47 8.16
C HIS A 194 0.83 -2.68 7.23
N ARG A 195 -0.21 -2.69 6.37
CA ARG A 195 -0.54 -3.81 5.46
C ARG A 195 -0.79 -3.31 4.05
N ASN A 196 -0.41 -4.10 3.06
CA ASN A 196 -0.91 -3.86 1.71
C ASN A 196 -2.31 -4.45 1.55
N GLY A 197 -3.18 -3.69 0.89
CA GLY A 197 -4.50 -4.17 0.52
C GLY A 197 -5.15 -3.24 -0.49
N GLU A 198 -6.05 -3.80 -1.28
CA GLU A 198 -6.85 -3.03 -2.20
C GLU A 198 -8.26 -3.59 -2.24
N TRP A 199 -9.26 -2.73 -2.05
CA TRP A 199 -10.67 -3.08 -2.06
C TRP A 199 -11.51 -1.90 -2.53
N THR A 200 -12.81 -2.14 -2.70
CA THR A 200 -13.77 -1.08 -2.97
C THR A 200 -14.62 -0.86 -1.73
N ALA A 201 -14.61 0.36 -1.20
CA ALA A 201 -15.53 0.82 -0.17
C ALA A 201 -16.64 1.62 -0.84
N ARG A 202 -17.86 1.06 -0.88
CA ARG A 202 -18.99 1.56 -1.68
C ARG A 202 -18.65 1.67 -3.18
N ARG A 203 -18.18 2.85 -3.62
CA ARG A 203 -17.80 3.16 -5.01
C ARG A 203 -16.39 3.72 -5.13
N VAL A 204 -15.66 3.78 -4.03
CA VAL A 204 -14.30 4.33 -3.97
C VAL A 204 -13.32 3.18 -3.87
N ARG A 205 -12.33 3.17 -4.76
CA ARG A 205 -11.18 2.27 -4.67
C ARG A 205 -10.30 2.71 -3.51
N VAL A 206 -10.04 1.84 -2.56
CA VAL A 206 -9.16 2.08 -1.41
C VAL A 206 -7.88 1.27 -1.61
N ILE A 207 -6.72 1.94 -1.52
CA ILE A 207 -5.40 1.35 -1.66
C ILE A 207 -4.64 1.60 -0.36
N ASN A 208 -4.50 0.56 0.46
CA ASN A 208 -3.75 0.60 1.70
C ASN A 208 -2.30 0.18 1.46
N THR A 209 -1.38 0.94 2.02
CA THR A 209 0.05 0.73 1.89
C THR A 209 0.63 0.21 3.20
N ALA A 210 1.60 -0.71 3.11
CA ALA A 210 2.30 -1.21 4.27
C ALA A 210 3.32 -0.18 4.81
N ALA A 211 3.75 -0.37 6.04
CA ALA A 211 4.56 0.61 6.74
C ALA A 211 6.01 0.67 6.25
N LEU A 212 6.56 1.88 6.19
CA LEU A 212 7.98 2.08 5.88
C LEU A 212 8.87 1.69 7.06
N CYS A 213 8.38 1.77 8.30
CA CYS A 213 9.15 1.43 9.49
C CYS A 213 9.58 -0.05 9.57
N GLY A 214 8.94 -0.95 8.80
CA GLY A 214 9.30 -2.37 8.78
C GLY A 214 8.87 -3.16 10.02
N TRP A 215 7.83 -2.72 10.70
CA TRP A 215 7.18 -3.48 11.76
C TRP A 215 5.68 -3.25 11.73
N GLN A 216 4.93 -4.11 12.41
CA GLN A 216 3.49 -4.00 12.56
C GLN A 216 3.08 -4.15 14.02
N TYR A 217 2.16 -3.29 14.47
CA TYR A 217 1.51 -3.40 15.76
C TYR A 217 0.50 -4.56 15.80
N ASN A 218 0.55 -5.38 16.85
CA ASN A 218 -0.43 -6.46 17.10
C ASN A 218 -1.21 -6.27 18.40
N GLY A 219 -0.80 -5.37 19.28
CA GLY A 219 -1.46 -5.10 20.57
C GLY A 219 -1.37 -6.23 21.60
N ILE A 220 -0.54 -7.26 21.38
CA ILE A 220 -0.47 -8.44 22.24
C ILE A 220 0.84 -8.41 23.07
N PRO A 221 0.77 -8.39 24.41
CA PRO A 221 1.95 -8.52 25.27
C PRO A 221 2.66 -9.88 25.10
N PRO A 222 4.00 -9.98 25.31
CA PRO A 222 4.90 -8.92 25.75
C PRO A 222 5.47 -8.07 24.60
N HIS A 223 5.33 -8.52 23.35
CA HIS A 223 5.84 -7.86 22.16
C HIS A 223 4.67 -7.32 21.33
N TYR A 224 4.34 -6.05 21.59
CA TYR A 224 3.24 -5.32 20.96
C TYR A 224 3.43 -5.07 19.45
N CYS A 225 4.63 -5.33 18.93
CA CYS A 225 4.97 -5.23 17.52
C CYS A 225 5.75 -6.46 17.07
N PHE A 226 5.68 -6.76 15.77
CA PHE A 226 6.50 -7.77 15.12
C PHE A 226 7.07 -7.23 13.80
N PRO A 227 8.25 -7.71 13.36
CA PRO A 227 8.89 -7.20 12.15
C PRO A 227 8.11 -7.60 10.90
N THR A 228 8.08 -6.70 9.92
CA THR A 228 7.54 -6.90 8.58
C THR A 228 8.53 -6.36 7.56
N ARG A 229 8.36 -6.64 6.27
CA ARG A 229 9.12 -5.89 5.25
C ARG A 229 8.74 -4.42 5.30
N ALA A 230 9.75 -3.56 5.35
CA ALA A 230 9.60 -2.15 5.05
C ALA A 230 9.26 -1.97 3.57
N GLY A 231 8.82 -0.79 3.17
CA GLY A 231 8.69 -0.45 1.76
C GLY A 231 7.87 0.80 1.52
N TYR A 232 7.62 1.07 0.25
CA TYR A 232 6.76 2.17 -0.20
C TYR A 232 5.97 1.72 -1.42
N ARG A 233 4.97 2.53 -1.80
CA ARG A 233 4.13 2.24 -2.95
C ARG A 233 4.41 3.21 -4.09
N LEU A 234 4.52 2.68 -5.30
CA LEU A 234 4.55 3.44 -6.54
C LEU A 234 3.17 3.45 -7.17
N PHE A 235 2.91 4.52 -7.90
CA PHE A 235 1.72 4.72 -8.70
C PHE A 235 2.09 5.22 -10.09
N HIS A 236 1.31 4.82 -11.07
CA HIS A 236 1.43 5.26 -12.45
C HIS A 236 0.04 5.55 -13.00
N TRP A 237 -0.15 6.75 -13.54
CA TRP A 237 -1.39 7.19 -14.17
C TRP A 237 -1.11 7.64 -15.59
N ASP A 238 -1.76 7.03 -16.56
CA ASP A 238 -1.59 7.31 -18.00
C ASP A 238 -2.73 8.15 -18.61
N GLY A 239 -3.64 8.68 -17.78
CA GLY A 239 -4.85 9.36 -18.23
C GLY A 239 -6.09 8.45 -18.33
N GLY A 240 -5.93 7.14 -18.19
CA GLY A 240 -7.03 6.18 -18.19
C GLY A 240 -7.02 5.20 -17.01
N GLN A 241 -5.84 4.70 -16.62
CA GLN A 241 -5.72 3.68 -15.57
C GLN A 241 -4.70 4.07 -14.50
N LEU A 242 -5.12 3.99 -13.24
CA LEU A 242 -4.23 4.16 -12.09
C LEU A 242 -3.69 2.79 -11.68
N ARG A 243 -2.42 2.54 -11.96
CA ARG A 243 -1.70 1.32 -11.58
C ARG A 243 -0.88 1.57 -10.32
N THR A 244 -0.58 0.51 -9.58
CA THR A 244 0.21 0.60 -8.37
C THR A 244 1.07 -0.63 -8.13
N PHE A 245 2.23 -0.42 -7.52
CA PHE A 245 3.17 -1.45 -7.15
C PHE A 245 3.73 -1.19 -5.76
N TRP A 246 3.74 -2.20 -4.90
CA TRP A 246 4.43 -2.15 -3.61
C TRP A 246 5.88 -2.60 -3.78
N ARG A 247 6.81 -1.71 -3.43
CA ARG A 247 8.24 -1.95 -3.47
C ARG A 247 8.72 -2.41 -2.09
N ASP A 248 9.16 -3.66 -2.01
CA ASP A 248 9.76 -4.22 -0.79
C ASP A 248 11.10 -3.55 -0.49
N GLY A 249 11.26 -3.10 0.73
CA GLY A 249 12.50 -2.61 1.31
C GLY A 249 13.28 -3.68 2.04
N SER A 250 14.18 -3.22 2.91
CA SER A 250 14.96 -4.06 3.80
C SER A 250 14.08 -4.87 4.74
N TYR A 251 14.60 -6.02 5.15
CA TYR A 251 14.04 -6.84 6.20
C TYR A 251 15.13 -7.19 7.19
N TRP A 252 15.13 -6.51 8.35
CA TRP A 252 16.23 -6.55 9.30
C TRP A 252 17.57 -6.22 8.61
N GLN A 253 18.57 -7.09 8.76
CA GLN A 253 19.90 -6.95 8.16
C GLN A 253 19.92 -7.30 6.67
N SER A 254 18.82 -7.82 6.12
CA SER A 254 18.71 -8.12 4.70
C SER A 254 18.39 -6.82 3.93
N PRO A 255 19.22 -6.42 2.95
CA PRO A 255 18.94 -5.24 2.14
C PRO A 255 17.68 -5.44 1.29
N ALA A 256 17.13 -4.34 0.79
CA ALA A 256 16.02 -4.38 -0.16
C ALA A 256 16.37 -5.27 -1.37
N PRO A 257 15.46 -6.15 -1.82
CA PRO A 257 15.78 -7.10 -2.86
C PRO A 257 16.03 -6.37 -4.20
N PRO A 258 17.14 -6.63 -4.91
CA PRO A 258 17.44 -5.96 -6.18
C PRO A 258 16.50 -6.41 -7.31
N VAL A 259 15.89 -7.59 -7.16
CA VAL A 259 14.86 -8.15 -8.03
C VAL A 259 13.71 -8.58 -7.14
N GLN A 260 12.51 -8.12 -7.45
CA GLN A 260 11.28 -8.46 -6.74
C GLN A 260 10.27 -9.02 -7.73
N VAL A 261 9.57 -10.07 -7.30
CA VAL A 261 8.36 -10.57 -7.95
C VAL A 261 7.29 -10.67 -6.87
N ALA A 262 6.06 -10.34 -7.20
CA ALA A 262 4.94 -10.45 -6.27
C ALA A 262 3.68 -10.90 -7.01
N ILE A 263 3.03 -11.93 -6.49
CA ILE A 263 1.64 -12.23 -6.81
C ILE A 263 0.81 -11.11 -6.19
N VAL A 264 0.09 -10.34 -7.02
CA VAL A 264 -0.69 -9.19 -6.57
C VAL A 264 -2.17 -9.56 -6.46
N ARG A 265 -2.72 -10.21 -7.50
CA ARG A 265 -4.12 -10.62 -7.55
C ARG A 265 -4.31 -12.00 -8.18
N LEU A 266 -5.34 -12.67 -7.70
CA LEU A 266 -5.96 -13.87 -8.27
C LEU A 266 -7.43 -13.53 -8.54
N GLY A 267 -7.72 -13.06 -9.75
CA GLY A 267 -9.01 -12.41 -10.05
C GLY A 267 -9.26 -11.23 -9.11
N ASP A 268 -10.37 -11.25 -8.38
CA ASP A 268 -10.73 -10.19 -7.44
C ASP A 268 -9.99 -10.29 -6.10
N ALA A 269 -9.37 -11.44 -5.79
CA ALA A 269 -8.66 -11.67 -4.54
C ALA A 269 -7.26 -11.02 -4.57
N HIS A 270 -7.06 -9.98 -3.76
CA HIS A 270 -5.74 -9.39 -3.55
C HIS A 270 -4.89 -10.24 -2.60
N ALA A 271 -3.67 -10.60 -3.02
CA ALA A 271 -2.77 -11.51 -2.30
C ALA A 271 -2.23 -10.94 -0.97
N GLY A 272 -2.28 -9.63 -0.78
CA GLY A 272 -2.09 -8.96 0.52
C GLY A 272 -0.63 -8.80 1.00
N GLY A 273 -0.52 -8.22 2.21
CA GLY A 273 0.68 -8.11 3.06
C GLY A 273 1.83 -7.21 2.57
N PRO A 274 2.74 -6.74 3.45
CA PRO A 274 4.16 -6.87 3.20
C PRO A 274 4.55 -8.34 3.45
N ARG A 275 5.38 -8.93 2.57
CA ARG A 275 5.85 -10.31 2.80
C ARG A 275 6.61 -10.39 4.13
N PRO A 276 6.48 -11.46 4.92
CA PRO A 276 5.88 -12.76 4.62
C PRO A 276 4.36 -12.85 4.84
N GLN A 277 3.63 -11.76 5.08
CA GLN A 277 2.17 -11.85 5.21
C GLN A 277 1.54 -12.03 3.85
N VAL A 278 0.67 -13.03 3.72
CA VAL A 278 -0.07 -13.32 2.49
C VAL A 278 -1.50 -13.70 2.85
N ARG A 279 -2.41 -13.53 1.90
CA ARG A 279 -3.77 -14.04 1.98
C ARG A 279 -3.88 -15.27 1.10
N PRO A 280 -4.12 -16.45 1.68
CA PRO A 280 -4.49 -17.62 0.90
C PRO A 280 -5.68 -17.31 0.00
N ALA A 281 -5.81 -17.99 -1.13
CA ALA A 281 -6.94 -17.78 -2.03
C ALA A 281 -7.62 -19.10 -2.38
N LEU A 282 -8.94 -19.14 -2.25
CA LEU A 282 -9.76 -20.21 -2.83
C LEU A 282 -10.05 -19.84 -4.29
N VAL A 283 -9.75 -20.73 -5.23
CA VAL A 283 -10.02 -20.56 -6.66
C VAL A 283 -10.96 -21.67 -7.15
N THR A 284 -12.10 -21.27 -7.68
CA THR A 284 -13.20 -22.18 -8.05
C THR A 284 -13.54 -22.17 -9.55
N ALA A 285 -12.97 -21.22 -10.30
CA ALA A 285 -13.15 -21.05 -11.73
C ALA A 285 -11.88 -20.40 -12.33
N PRO A 286 -11.73 -20.36 -13.66
CA PRO A 286 -10.61 -19.66 -14.29
C PRO A 286 -10.51 -18.21 -13.81
N VAL A 287 -9.33 -17.80 -13.37
CA VAL A 287 -9.04 -16.43 -12.93
C VAL A 287 -7.77 -15.89 -13.57
N THR A 288 -7.73 -14.58 -13.77
CA THR A 288 -6.49 -13.88 -14.13
C THR A 288 -5.53 -13.90 -12.94
N LEU A 289 -4.32 -14.40 -13.17
CA LEU A 289 -3.19 -14.28 -12.25
C LEU A 289 -2.41 -13.02 -12.61
N ASN A 290 -2.41 -12.03 -11.73
CA ASN A 290 -1.64 -10.80 -11.90
C ASN A 290 -0.37 -10.84 -11.04
N VAL A 291 0.77 -10.65 -11.70
CA VAL A 291 2.09 -10.61 -11.07
C VAL A 291 2.78 -9.30 -11.41
N ALA A 292 3.41 -8.67 -10.43
CA ALA A 292 4.24 -7.50 -10.63
C ALA A 292 5.70 -7.82 -10.36
N THR A 293 6.60 -7.20 -11.13
CA THR A 293 8.04 -7.36 -10.98
C THR A 293 8.76 -6.03 -10.99
N TYR A 294 9.83 -5.93 -10.21
CA TYR A 294 10.73 -4.79 -10.21
C TYR A 294 12.17 -5.27 -10.22
N ALA A 295 13.05 -4.55 -10.91
CA ALA A 295 14.48 -4.79 -10.86
C ALA A 295 15.24 -3.46 -10.99
N SER A 296 16.16 -3.20 -10.06
CA SER A 296 16.82 -1.89 -9.95
C SER A 296 17.95 -1.68 -10.96
N GLN A 297 18.59 -2.74 -11.45
CA GLN A 297 19.80 -2.66 -12.28
C GLN A 297 19.84 -3.65 -13.46
N THR A 298 18.83 -4.50 -13.60
CA THR A 298 18.80 -5.57 -14.60
C THR A 298 17.42 -5.68 -15.21
N ALA A 299 17.33 -6.12 -16.46
CA ALA A 299 16.04 -6.44 -17.06
C ALA A 299 15.54 -7.81 -16.54
N ILE A 300 14.23 -7.88 -16.25
CA ILE A 300 13.53 -9.16 -16.11
C ILE A 300 13.42 -9.77 -17.49
N THR A 301 13.96 -10.97 -17.69
CA THR A 301 13.95 -11.66 -18.99
C THR A 301 12.76 -12.60 -19.12
N GLN A 302 12.31 -13.18 -18.00
CA GLN A 302 11.23 -14.15 -18.00
C GLN A 302 10.51 -14.15 -16.65
N VAL A 303 9.18 -14.28 -16.69
CA VAL A 303 8.35 -14.55 -15.51
C VAL A 303 7.54 -15.80 -15.77
N GLU A 304 7.54 -16.70 -14.80
CA GLU A 304 6.82 -17.96 -14.86
C GLU A 304 6.11 -18.22 -13.54
N TRP A 305 5.06 -19.04 -13.60
CA TRP A 305 4.34 -19.52 -12.43
C TRP A 305 4.23 -21.03 -12.44
N SER A 306 3.96 -21.62 -11.27
CA SER A 306 3.85 -23.05 -11.10
C SER A 306 3.01 -23.42 -9.87
N LEU A 307 2.29 -24.54 -9.95
CA LEU A 307 1.61 -25.19 -8.83
C LEU A 307 2.22 -26.55 -8.47
N SER A 308 3.14 -27.06 -9.30
CA SER A 308 3.72 -28.39 -9.16
C SER A 308 5.17 -28.40 -9.59
N GLN A 309 5.99 -29.22 -8.94
CA GLN A 309 7.43 -29.21 -9.16
C GLN A 309 7.79 -29.46 -10.64
N GLY A 310 8.46 -28.48 -11.26
CA GLY A 310 9.00 -28.60 -12.62
C GLY A 310 8.05 -28.19 -13.75
N ASP A 311 6.76 -27.96 -13.48
CA ASP A 311 5.78 -27.46 -14.47
C ASP A 311 5.70 -25.93 -14.41
N TRP A 312 6.69 -25.26 -15.00
CA TRP A 312 6.74 -23.79 -15.07
C TRP A 312 6.03 -23.29 -16.34
N ARG A 313 5.12 -22.34 -16.15
CA ARG A 313 4.30 -21.76 -17.22
C ARG A 313 4.68 -20.29 -17.41
N PRO A 314 5.04 -19.86 -18.64
CA PRO A 314 5.46 -18.49 -18.89
C PRO A 314 4.27 -17.52 -18.83
N MET A 315 4.50 -16.34 -18.26
CA MET A 315 3.51 -15.28 -18.19
C MET A 315 3.68 -14.27 -19.32
N ARG A 316 2.57 -13.62 -19.73
CA ARG A 316 2.57 -12.55 -20.72
C ARG A 316 2.74 -11.20 -20.03
N ARG A 317 3.72 -10.39 -20.45
CA ARG A 317 3.87 -9.01 -19.99
C ARG A 317 2.75 -8.12 -20.53
N VAL A 318 2.09 -7.36 -19.66
CA VAL A 318 0.98 -6.46 -20.02
C VAL A 318 1.24 -4.99 -19.67
N PHE A 319 2.25 -4.71 -18.86
CA PHE A 319 2.72 -3.35 -18.55
C PHE A 319 4.23 -3.32 -18.45
N ASP A 320 4.84 -2.25 -18.95
CA ASP A 320 6.28 -1.99 -18.92
C ASP A 320 6.50 -0.50 -18.60
N GLY A 321 6.83 -0.21 -17.34
CA GLY A 321 7.03 1.14 -16.81
C GLY A 321 8.09 1.13 -15.70
N PRO A 322 7.93 1.92 -14.61
CA PRO A 322 8.85 1.85 -13.47
C PRO A 322 8.93 0.46 -12.81
N TRP A 323 7.90 -0.36 -13.03
CA TRP A 323 7.85 -1.80 -12.77
C TRP A 323 7.20 -2.48 -14.00
N CYS A 324 7.18 -3.80 -14.04
CA CYS A 324 6.43 -4.54 -15.07
C CYS A 324 5.28 -5.33 -14.43
N GLU A 325 4.18 -5.50 -15.18
CA GLU A 325 3.06 -6.37 -14.80
C GLU A 325 2.91 -7.49 -15.83
N TRP A 326 2.54 -8.66 -15.33
CA TRP A 326 2.46 -9.91 -16.05
C TRP A 326 1.14 -10.59 -15.74
N GLU A 327 0.58 -11.25 -16.75
CA GLU A 327 -0.69 -11.95 -16.67
C GLU A 327 -0.59 -13.35 -17.26
N ASP A 328 -1.32 -14.26 -16.64
CA ASP A 328 -1.73 -15.53 -17.23
C ASP A 328 -3.08 -15.95 -16.62
N ILE A 329 -3.65 -17.06 -17.10
CA ILE A 329 -4.88 -17.63 -16.57
C ILE A 329 -4.56 -18.85 -15.70
N LEU A 330 -4.97 -18.80 -14.44
CA LEU A 330 -5.02 -19.97 -13.57
C LEU A 330 -6.41 -20.59 -13.68
N ASP A 331 -6.46 -21.77 -14.32
CA ASP A 331 -7.68 -22.56 -14.47
C ASP A 331 -7.59 -23.84 -13.61
N PRO A 332 -8.37 -23.95 -12.52
CA PRO A 332 -8.39 -25.13 -11.68
C PRO A 332 -8.65 -26.44 -12.44
N ALA A 333 -9.43 -26.41 -13.53
CA ALA A 333 -9.78 -27.61 -14.30
C ALA A 333 -8.59 -28.23 -15.05
N GLN A 334 -7.49 -27.48 -15.19
CA GLN A 334 -6.25 -28.01 -15.78
C GLN A 334 -5.43 -28.86 -14.79
N PHE A 335 -5.84 -28.91 -13.51
CA PHE A 335 -5.16 -29.63 -12.45
C PHE A 335 -6.06 -30.73 -11.92
N ARG A 336 -5.66 -32.00 -12.13
CA ARG A 336 -6.47 -33.19 -11.78
C ARG A 336 -6.71 -33.41 -10.28
N ALA A 337 -6.04 -32.66 -9.41
CA ALA A 337 -6.18 -32.77 -7.96
C ALA A 337 -6.65 -31.43 -7.40
N THR A 338 -7.95 -31.33 -7.12
CA THR A 338 -8.50 -30.31 -6.23
C THR A 338 -7.88 -30.45 -4.84
N GLY A 339 -7.62 -29.33 -4.16
CA GLY A 339 -7.02 -29.33 -2.83
C GLY A 339 -6.07 -28.15 -2.60
N SER A 340 -5.26 -28.25 -1.55
CA SER A 340 -4.30 -27.22 -1.17
C SER A 340 -3.02 -27.31 -2.01
N HIS A 341 -2.64 -26.19 -2.61
CA HIS A 341 -1.43 -26.00 -3.39
C HIS A 341 -0.68 -24.76 -2.90
N VAL A 342 0.58 -24.61 -3.34
CA VAL A 342 1.34 -23.36 -3.19
C VAL A 342 1.58 -22.84 -4.60
N LEU A 343 0.92 -21.73 -4.94
CA LEU A 343 1.19 -21.02 -6.18
C LEU A 343 2.52 -20.31 -6.03
N VAL A 344 3.51 -20.68 -6.83
CA VAL A 344 4.84 -20.07 -6.84
C VAL A 344 5.01 -19.31 -8.15
N VAL A 345 5.57 -18.11 -8.07
CA VAL A 345 6.02 -17.34 -9.24
C VAL A 345 7.51 -17.12 -9.13
N ARG A 346 8.19 -17.06 -10.27
CA ARG A 346 9.59 -16.66 -10.35
C ARG A 346 9.79 -15.60 -11.42
N ALA A 347 10.64 -14.63 -11.13
CA ALA A 347 11.15 -13.69 -12.11
C ALA A 347 12.65 -13.91 -12.28
N THR A 348 13.06 -14.19 -13.50
CA THR A 348 14.45 -14.48 -13.85
C THR A 348 15.09 -13.25 -14.48
N THR A 349 16.31 -12.97 -14.05
CA THR A 349 17.25 -12.05 -14.70
C THR A 349 18.47 -12.85 -15.16
N ASN A 350 19.41 -12.20 -15.84
CA ASN A 350 20.67 -12.84 -16.24
C ASN A 350 21.55 -13.31 -15.07
N LYS A 351 21.27 -12.90 -13.82
CA LYS A 351 22.12 -13.17 -12.65
C LYS A 351 21.38 -13.83 -11.48
N VAL A 352 20.10 -13.49 -11.29
CA VAL A 352 19.33 -13.82 -10.09
C VAL A 352 17.90 -14.20 -10.50
N ALA A 353 17.31 -15.16 -9.78
CA ALA A 353 15.88 -15.41 -9.80
C ALA A 353 15.26 -14.96 -8.48
N ALA A 354 14.22 -14.14 -8.55
CA ALA A 354 13.37 -13.80 -7.40
C ALA A 354 12.14 -14.69 -7.42
N TYR A 355 11.58 -14.95 -6.24
CA TYR A 355 10.40 -15.81 -6.10
C TYR A 355 9.40 -15.20 -5.15
N ASP A 356 8.14 -15.52 -5.38
CA ASP A 356 7.06 -15.26 -4.46
C ASP A 356 6.07 -16.44 -4.48
N ALA A 357 5.31 -16.58 -3.40
CA ALA A 357 4.37 -17.67 -3.27
C ALA A 357 3.14 -17.29 -2.45
N VAL A 358 2.00 -17.86 -2.82
CA VAL A 358 0.73 -17.70 -2.11
C VAL A 358 0.07 -19.08 -1.99
N PRO A 359 -0.35 -19.51 -0.78
CA PRO A 359 -1.16 -20.70 -0.62
C PRO A 359 -2.48 -20.54 -1.38
N VAL A 360 -2.85 -21.54 -2.19
CA VAL A 360 -4.13 -21.54 -2.90
C VAL A 360 -4.87 -22.84 -2.67
N GLU A 361 -6.18 -22.77 -2.60
CA GLU A 361 -7.06 -23.93 -2.60
C GLU A 361 -7.79 -23.99 -3.94
N LEU A 362 -7.66 -25.11 -4.64
CA LEU A 362 -8.33 -25.33 -5.93
C LEU A 362 -9.52 -26.24 -5.72
N ALA A 363 -10.71 -25.81 -6.14
CA ALA A 363 -11.93 -26.62 -6.02
C ALA A 363 -12.65 -26.73 -7.37
N GLU A 364 -13.04 -27.95 -7.74
CA GLU A 364 -13.93 -28.21 -8.88
C GLU A 364 -15.38 -27.96 -8.45
N ARG A 365 -15.92 -26.79 -8.80
CA ARG A 365 -17.35 -26.41 -8.90
C ARG A 365 -18.39 -26.80 -7.82
N GLU A 366 -18.06 -27.51 -6.75
CA GLU A 366 -19.01 -27.89 -5.71
C GLU A 366 -18.74 -27.13 -4.40
N CYS A 367 -19.10 -25.84 -4.35
CA CYS A 367 -19.53 -25.23 -3.09
C CYS A 367 -20.19 -23.86 -3.31
N PHE A 368 -21.52 -23.88 -3.36
CA PHE A 368 -22.41 -22.71 -3.27
C PHE A 368 -22.21 -21.61 -4.33
N VAL A 369 -23.22 -20.76 -4.49
CA VAL A 369 -23.17 -19.59 -5.37
C VAL A 369 -22.20 -18.57 -4.76
N LEU A 370 -20.90 -18.81 -4.91
CA LEU A 370 -19.91 -17.78 -4.69
C LEU A 370 -20.07 -16.75 -5.82
N GLN A 371 -20.26 -15.48 -5.44
CA GLN A 371 -20.38 -14.38 -6.40
C GLN A 371 -19.06 -14.06 -7.13
N ALA A 372 -17.94 -14.67 -6.71
CA ALA A 372 -16.60 -14.42 -7.23
C ALA A 372 -15.85 -15.72 -7.56
N ALA A 373 -15.05 -15.70 -8.63
CA ALA A 373 -14.24 -16.84 -9.10
C ALA A 373 -13.07 -17.19 -8.16
N ALA A 374 -12.60 -16.20 -7.38
CA ALA A 374 -11.64 -16.39 -6.31
C ALA A 374 -11.98 -15.55 -5.08
N VAL A 375 -11.68 -16.08 -3.89
CA VAL A 375 -11.93 -15.43 -2.60
C VAL A 375 -10.67 -15.47 -1.76
N ALA A 376 -10.21 -14.31 -1.29
CA ALA A 376 -9.11 -14.22 -0.35
C ALA A 376 -9.56 -14.71 1.05
N GLY A 377 -8.75 -15.58 1.65
CA GLY A 377 -8.89 -16.03 3.03
C GLY A 377 -8.34 -15.04 4.05
N ARG A 378 -8.31 -15.47 5.31
CA ARG A 378 -7.68 -14.71 6.40
C ARG A 378 -6.18 -14.61 6.15
N GLU A 379 -5.59 -13.45 6.44
CA GLU A 379 -4.15 -13.26 6.35
C GLU A 379 -3.38 -14.24 7.25
N THR A 380 -2.29 -14.78 6.72
CA THR A 380 -1.40 -15.75 7.37
C THR A 380 0.06 -15.34 7.16
N VAL A 381 0.94 -15.73 8.08
CA VAL A 381 2.39 -15.60 7.88
C VAL A 381 2.87 -16.78 7.04
N PHE A 382 3.46 -16.48 5.89
CA PHE A 382 4.01 -17.46 4.97
C PHE A 382 5.34 -16.95 4.40
N GLU A 383 6.44 -17.59 4.78
CA GLU A 383 7.77 -17.26 4.28
C GLU A 383 8.35 -18.44 3.50
N LEU A 384 8.86 -18.16 2.30
CA LEU A 384 9.65 -19.13 1.55
C LEU A 384 11.00 -19.29 2.26
N PHE A 385 11.13 -20.32 3.09
CA PHE A 385 12.42 -20.71 3.63
C PHE A 385 13.26 -21.31 2.50
N TYR A 386 14.26 -20.56 2.02
CA TYR A 386 15.36 -21.18 1.31
C TYR A 386 16.26 -21.84 2.35
N PRO A 387 16.49 -23.17 2.31
CA PRO A 387 17.70 -23.69 2.92
C PRO A 387 18.87 -22.99 2.21
N PRO A 388 19.83 -22.40 2.94
CA PRO A 388 21.06 -21.92 2.32
C PRO A 388 21.67 -23.09 1.55
N ARG A 389 21.95 -22.87 0.26
CA ARG A 389 22.70 -23.83 -0.54
C ARG A 389 24.18 -23.81 -0.15
#